data_AF-A0A938PQ30-F1
#
_entry.id   AF-A0A938PQ30-F1
#
_cell.length_a   1.000
_cell.length_b   1.000
_cell.length_c   1.000
_cell.angle_alpha   90.00
_cell.angle_beta   90.00
_cell.angle_gamma   90.00
#
_symmetry.space_group_name_H-M   'P 1'
#
loop_
_entity.id
_entity.type
_entity.pdbx_description
1 polymer ?
#
loop_
_entity_poly.entity_id
_entity_poly.type
_entity_poly.pdbx_seq_one_letter_code
_entity_poly.pdbx_strand_id
1 'polypeptide(L)' 'GTQVWIQLQGVLVTVVWSGIAAFIAFKMADLMVGLRVPEDEEREGLDTNAHGERAYTN' A
#
# COMPACT_ATOMS: atom_id res chain seq x y z
N GLY A 1 14.05 8.98 -32.10
CA GLY A 1 13.95 7.58 -31.60
C GLY A 1 14.65 7.42 -30.26
N THR A 2 15.93 7.75 -30.18
CA THR A 2 16.79 7.47 -29.01
C THR A 2 16.31 8.07 -27.68
N GLN A 3 15.79 9.30 -27.67
CA GLN A 3 15.29 9.92 -26.43
C GLN A 3 14.11 9.17 -25.81
N VAL A 4 13.14 8.74 -26.63
CA VAL A 4 11.97 7.98 -26.14
C VAL A 4 12.40 6.63 -25.55
N TRP A 5 13.39 5.98 -26.17
CA TRP A 5 13.93 4.72 -25.67
C TRP A 5 14.62 4.88 -24.30
N ILE A 6 15.45 5.92 -24.14
CA ILE A 6 16.13 6.21 -22.86
C ILE A 6 15.10 6.51 -21.75
N GLN A 7 14.07 7.30 -22.05
CA GLN A 7 13.03 7.60 -21.07
C GLN A 7 12.21 6.36 -20.68
N LEU A 8 11.90 5.50 -21.65
CA LEU A 8 11.22 4.23 -21.39
C LEU A 8 12.05 3.34 -20.44
N GLN A 9 13.36 3.25 -20.64
CA GLN A 9 14.24 2.51 -19.74
C GLN A 9 14.20 3.10 -18.32
N GLY A 10 14.22 4.42 -18.19
CA GLY A 10 14.10 5.10 -16.90
C GLY A 10 12.80 4.73 -16.18
N VAL A 11 11.65 4.81 -16.87
CA VAL A 11 10.35 4.42 -16.31
C VAL A 11 10.33 2.96 -15.88
N LEU A 12 10.86 2.04 -16.71
CA LEU A 12 10.90 0.63 -16.36
C LEU A 12 11.77 0.36 -15.12
N VAL A 13 12.93 1.01 -15.03
CA VAL A 13 13.81 0.91 -13.87
C VAL A 13 13.11 1.40 -12.61
N THR A 14 12.44 2.56 -12.65
CA THR A 14 11.75 3.08 -11.45
C THR A 14 10.57 2.21 -11.04
N VAL A 15 9.79 1.68 -11.98
CA VAL A 15 8.67 0.76 -11.69
C VAL A 15 9.19 -0.53 -11.05
N VAL A 16 10.21 -1.16 -11.63
CA VAL A 16 10.76 -2.42 -11.10
C VAL A 16 11.40 -2.20 -9.74
N TRP A 17 12.21 -1.16 -9.59
CA TRP A 17 12.88 -0.85 -8.32
C TRP A 17 11.88 -0.55 -7.21
N SER A 18 10.93 0.37 -7.45
CA SER A 18 9.93 0.74 -6.45
C SER A 18 9.00 -0.42 -6.13
N GLY A 19 8.61 -1.22 -7.12
CA GLY A 19 7.79 -2.41 -6.93
C GLY A 19 8.46 -3.47 -6.06
N ILE A 20 9.73 -3.81 -6.34
CA ILE A 20 10.48 -4.80 -5.54
C ILE A 20 10.72 -4.28 -4.13
N ALA A 21 11.17 -3.03 -3.99
CA ALA A 21 11.42 -2.43 -2.68
C ALA A 21 10.14 -2.38 -1.82
N ALA A 22 9.01 -1.95 -2.40
CA ALA A 22 7.72 -1.94 -1.73
C ALA A 22 7.26 -3.35 -1.36
N PHE A 23 7.38 -4.32 -2.27
CA PHE A 23 7.02 -5.71 -1.99
C PHE A 23 7.78 -6.27 -0.79
N ILE A 24 9.10 -6.10 -0.74
CA ILE A 24 9.93 -6.58 0.38
C ILE A 24 9.53 -5.86 1.68
N ALA A 25 9.42 -4.53 1.66
CA ALA A 25 9.08 -3.75 2.84
C ALA A 25 7.70 -4.12 3.41
N PHE A 26 6.67 -4.20 2.56
CA PHE A 26 5.33 -4.57 2.98
C PHE A 26 5.26 -6.03 3.41
N LYS A 27 5.96 -6.95 2.76
CA LYS A 27 6.02 -8.35 3.19
C LYS A 27 6.67 -8.49 4.56
N MET A 28 7.75 -7.75 4.82
CA MET A 28 8.37 -7.72 6.15
C MET A 28 7.42 -7.11 7.20
N ALA A 29 6.76 -5.99 6.91
CA ALA A 29 5.80 -5.38 7.83
C ALA A 29 4.63 -6.33 8.16
N ASP A 30 4.09 -6.99 7.13
CA ASP A 30 3.03 -7.99 7.25
C ASP A 30 3.41 -9.16 8.19
N LEU A 31 4.66 -9.64 8.09
CA LEU A 31 5.16 -10.72 8.94
C LEU A 31 5.50 -10.28 10.38
N MET A 32 5.88 -9.02 10.59
CA MET A 32 6.33 -8.53 11.91
C MET A 32 5.19 -7.97 12.76
N VAL A 33 4.28 -7.20 12.16
CA VAL A 33 3.23 -6.47 12.89
C VAL A 33 1.83 -6.72 12.34
N GLY A 34 1.70 -7.31 11.15
CA GLY A 34 0.44 -7.39 10.41
C GLY A 34 0.08 -6.05 9.75
N LEU A 35 -0.15 -6.06 8.43
CA LEU A 35 -0.36 -4.82 7.67
C LEU A 35 -1.85 -4.44 7.51
N ARG A 36 -2.76 -5.43 7.58
CA ARG A 36 -4.19 -5.25 7.34
C ARG A 36 -4.98 -5.74 8.54
N VAL A 37 -6.02 -5.00 8.90
CA VAL A 37 -6.98 -5.40 9.94
C VAL A 37 -7.82 -6.60 9.50
N PRO A 38 -8.45 -7.33 10.44
CA PRO A 38 -9.46 -8.35 10.14
C PRO A 38 -10.59 -7.83 9.23
N GLU A 39 -11.20 -8.71 8.43
CA GLU A 39 -12.23 -8.34 7.45
C GLU A 39 -13.52 -7.79 8.09
N ASP A 40 -13.86 -8.28 9.28
CA ASP A 40 -14.97 -7.78 10.09
C ASP A 40 -14.75 -6.34 10.55
N GLU A 41 -13.54 -6.01 11.04
CA GLU A 41 -13.17 -4.64 11.42
C GLU A 41 -13.15 -3.71 10.19
N GLU A 42 -12.67 -4.20 9.04
CA GLU A 42 -12.66 -3.44 7.78
C GLU A 42 -14.09 -3.13 7.29
N ARG A 43 -15.04 -4.05 7.49
CA ARG A 43 -16.46 -3.90 7.09
C ARG A 43 -17.23 -2.95 8.00
N GLU A 44 -17.01 -3.02 9.31
CA GLU A 44 -17.69 -2.15 10.29
C GLU A 44 -17.08 -0.73 10.31
N GLY A 45 -15.84 -0.61 9.84
CA GLY A 45 -15.16 0.66 9.63
C GLY A 45 -14.09 0.91 10.68
N LEU A 46 -12.95 1.43 10.22
CA LEU A 46 -11.79 1.73 11.06
C LEU A 46 -12.05 2.86 12.04
N ASP A 47 -12.89 3.83 11.70
CA ASP A 47 -13.26 4.91 12.63
C ASP A 47 -13.92 4.33 13.88
N THR A 48 -14.85 3.38 13.70
CA THR A 48 -15.55 2.72 14.81
C THR A 48 -14.60 1.80 15.58
N ASN A 49 -13.84 0.96 14.87
CA ASN A 49 -13.02 -0.10 15.48
C ASN A 49 -11.69 0.39 16.07
N ALA A 50 -11.00 1.31 15.41
CA ALA A 50 -9.68 1.80 15.81
C ALA A 50 -9.73 3.13 16.58
N HIS A 51 -10.75 3.96 16.32
CA HIS A 51 -10.84 5.31 16.90
C HIS A 51 -12.05 5.51 17.82
N GLY A 52 -13.02 4.59 17.84
CA GLY A 52 -14.24 4.71 18.65
C GLY A 52 -15.18 5.82 18.17
N GLU A 53 -14.99 6.30 16.94
CA GLU A 53 -15.71 7.42 16.35
C GLU A 53 -16.60 6.93 15.21
N ARG A 54 -17.74 7.61 15.00
CA ARG A 54 -18.53 7.45 13.78
C ARG A 54 -18.40 8.73 12.96
N ALA A 55 -17.89 8.63 11.74
CA ALA A 55 -17.70 9.78 10.85
C ALA A 55 -19.01 10.55 10.59
N TYR A 56 -20.16 9.86 10.63
CA TYR A 56 -21.47 10.46 10.47
C TYR A 56 -22.43 9.96 11.54
N THR A 57 -23.01 10.90 12.29
CA THR A 57 -24.12 10.66 13.21
C THR A 57 -25.37 11.19 12.53
N ASN A 58 -26.27 10.30 12.10
CA ASN A 58 -27.61 10.69 11.64
C ASN A 58 -28.50 11.05 12.83
#